data_AF-A0A1A3T4B3-F1
#
_entry.id   AF-A0A1A3T4B3-F1
#
_cell.length_a   1.000
_cell.length_b   1.000
_cell.length_c   1.000
_cell.angle_alpha   90.00
_cell.angle_beta   90.00
_cell.angle_gamma   90.00
#
_symmetry.space_group_name_H-M   'P 1'
#
loop_
_entity.id
_entity.type
_entity.pdbx_description
1 polymer ?
#
loop_
_entity_poly.entity_id
_entity_poly.type
_entity_poly.pdbx_seq_one_letter_code
_entity_poly.pdbx_strand_id
1 'polypeptide(L)'
;MFRLAGQVVSRIWPEPTYHSRAVKQTFVQAGGMPDIPSRVREIATSAMIVVILAVVVLFNLPASAITRAMAPVVNSIALPLGLDQNWALFAPRPPTRQDNVEVHVWMASGATRTWTLPKADPVFGVPAAHRWRKLKETLVTTPNLRPDFVHWAVRSLTPAGDRPVYVEMVLRTVGMPPPGSKATVETGFETLYTEDLAGPR
;
A
#
# COMPACT_ATOMS: atom_id res chain seq x y z
N MET A 1 -52.81 -7.82 -36.83
CA MET A 1 -52.49 -9.26 -36.66
C MET A 1 -51.58 -9.65 -37.81
N PHE A 2 -50.37 -10.10 -37.47
CA PHE A 2 -49.17 -10.28 -38.29
C PHE A 2 -49.33 -11.15 -39.55
N ARG A 3 -48.75 -10.73 -40.69
CA ARG A 3 -47.69 -11.44 -41.45
C ARG A 3 -47.45 -10.80 -42.82
N LEU A 4 -46.22 -11.01 -43.32
CA LEU A 4 -45.70 -10.77 -44.68
C LEU A 4 -45.07 -9.40 -44.98
N ALA A 5 -43.82 -9.25 -44.58
CA ALA A 5 -42.78 -8.56 -45.36
C ALA A 5 -41.39 -9.06 -44.93
N GLY A 6 -41.17 -10.37 -45.00
CA GLY A 6 -39.91 -11.03 -44.64
C GLY A 6 -39.10 -11.48 -45.85
N GLN A 7 -38.96 -10.64 -46.88
CA GLN A 7 -38.38 -11.10 -48.15
C GLN A 7 -37.53 -10.07 -48.93
N VAL A 8 -36.85 -9.14 -48.27
CA VAL A 8 -35.96 -8.18 -48.98
C VAL A 8 -34.55 -8.03 -48.39
N VAL A 9 -34.20 -8.66 -47.26
CA VAL A 9 -32.84 -8.50 -46.68
C VAL A 9 -32.09 -9.83 -46.58
N SER A 10 -31.92 -10.53 -47.71
CA SER A 10 -31.08 -11.75 -47.76
C SER A 10 -29.99 -11.72 -48.83
N ARG A 11 -29.69 -10.54 -49.40
CA ARG A 11 -28.90 -10.47 -50.65
C ARG A 11 -27.59 -9.68 -50.62
N ILE A 12 -26.99 -9.40 -49.46
CA ILE A 12 -25.73 -8.62 -49.42
C ILE A 12 -24.64 -9.16 -48.46
N TRP A 13 -24.86 -10.23 -47.68
CA TRP A 13 -23.78 -10.80 -46.86
C TRP A 13 -23.78 -12.33 -46.91
N PRO A 14 -22.73 -12.98 -47.46
CA PRO A 14 -22.52 -14.38 -47.16
C PRO A 14 -22.21 -14.50 -45.67
N GLU A 15 -23.10 -15.16 -44.92
CA GLU A 15 -22.81 -15.68 -43.59
C GLU A 15 -21.48 -16.45 -43.66
N PRO A 16 -20.44 -16.03 -42.92
CA PRO A 16 -19.22 -16.81 -42.88
C PRO A 16 -19.54 -18.08 -42.11
N THR A 17 -19.73 -19.18 -42.83
CA THR A 17 -19.85 -20.52 -42.27
C THR A 17 -18.53 -20.93 -41.62
N TYR A 18 -18.27 -20.40 -40.43
CA TYR A 18 -17.25 -20.91 -39.53
C TYR A 18 -17.73 -22.23 -38.90
N HIS A 19 -17.91 -23.25 -39.75
CA HIS A 19 -17.97 -24.64 -39.35
C HIS A 19 -16.60 -25.29 -39.57
N SER A 20 -15.56 -24.71 -38.99
CA SER A 20 -14.29 -25.39 -38.82
C SER A 20 -14.19 -25.87 -37.37
N ARG A 21 -14.61 -27.12 -37.13
CA ARG A 21 -14.26 -27.85 -35.89
C ARG A 21 -12.74 -27.91 -35.67
N ALA A 22 -11.96 -27.76 -36.74
CA ALA A 22 -10.50 -27.78 -36.68
C ALA A 22 -9.92 -26.57 -35.94
N VAL A 23 -10.47 -25.35 -36.10
CA VAL A 23 -9.91 -24.15 -35.43
C VAL A 23 -10.19 -24.15 -33.92
N LYS A 24 -11.33 -24.71 -33.48
CA LYS A 24 -11.58 -24.89 -32.03
C LYS A 24 -10.63 -25.91 -31.41
N GLN A 25 -10.22 -26.93 -32.15
CA GLN A 25 -9.26 -27.92 -31.65
C GLN A 25 -7.85 -27.31 -31.52
N THR A 26 -7.39 -26.50 -32.47
CA THR A 26 -6.03 -25.94 -32.41
C THR A 26 -5.84 -24.96 -31.24
N PHE A 27 -6.86 -24.17 -30.89
CA PHE A 27 -6.77 -23.24 -29.75
C PHE A 27 -6.85 -23.94 -28.39
N VAL A 28 -7.60 -25.06 -28.29
CA VAL A 28 -7.64 -25.90 -27.08
C VAL A 28 -6.36 -26.72 -26.93
N GLN A 29 -5.74 -27.12 -28.05
CA GLN A 29 -4.54 -27.96 -28.06
C GLN A 29 -3.24 -27.17 -27.86
N ALA A 30 -3.20 -25.89 -28.21
CA ALA A 30 -2.06 -25.00 -27.93
C ALA A 30 -2.03 -24.44 -26.49
N GLY A 31 -3.13 -24.57 -25.75
CA GLY A 31 -3.25 -24.16 -24.34
C GLY A 31 -3.29 -25.32 -23.35
N GLY A 32 -2.89 -26.52 -23.76
CA GLY A 32 -2.82 -27.69 -22.90
C GLY A 32 -1.75 -27.49 -21.83
N MET A 33 -2.17 -27.05 -20.65
CA MET A 33 -1.33 -27.12 -19.46
C MET A 33 -0.91 -28.59 -19.29
N PRO A 34 0.38 -28.90 -19.07
CA PRO A 34 0.83 -30.29 -18.97
C PRO A 34 -0.04 -31.05 -17.98
N ASP A 35 -0.44 -32.28 -18.31
CA ASP A 35 -1.21 -33.15 -17.43
C ASP A 35 -0.40 -33.43 -16.17
N ILE A 36 -0.55 -32.56 -15.16
CA ILE A 36 0.02 -32.78 -13.83
C ILE A 36 -0.75 -33.96 -13.24
N PRO A 37 -0.07 -35.04 -12.82
CA PRO A 37 -0.73 -36.18 -12.18
C PRO A 37 -1.63 -35.67 -11.05
N SER A 38 -2.87 -36.17 -10.97
CA SER A 38 -3.87 -35.67 -10.02
C SER A 38 -3.34 -35.59 -8.58
N ARG A 39 -2.52 -36.58 -8.18
CA ARG A 39 -1.82 -36.61 -6.90
C ARG A 39 -0.83 -35.47 -6.70
N VAL A 40 -0.06 -35.10 -7.72
CA VAL A 40 0.91 -33.99 -7.62
C VAL A 40 0.16 -32.67 -7.44
N ARG A 41 -0.94 -32.47 -8.17
CA ARG A 41 -1.82 -31.30 -8.01
C ARG A 41 -2.44 -31.25 -6.60
N GLU A 42 -2.94 -32.38 -6.12
CA GLU A 42 -3.54 -32.49 -4.79
C GLU A 42 -2.52 -32.23 -3.67
N ILE A 43 -1.31 -32.79 -3.78
CA ILE A 43 -0.22 -32.56 -2.83
C ILE A 43 0.19 -31.09 -2.85
N ALA A 44 0.38 -30.48 -4.03
CA ALA A 44 0.75 -29.08 -4.16
C ALA A 44 -0.31 -28.15 -3.56
N THR A 45 -1.58 -28.42 -3.83
CA THR A 45 -2.71 -27.64 -3.28
C THR A 45 -2.79 -27.79 -1.76
N SER A 46 -2.64 -29.00 -1.25
CA SER A 46 -2.66 -29.27 0.20
C SER A 46 -1.49 -28.59 0.91
N ALA A 47 -0.28 -28.67 0.34
CA ALA A 47 0.89 -27.99 0.87
C ALA A 47 0.70 -26.46 0.89
N MET A 48 0.15 -25.89 -0.18
CA MET A 48 -0.19 -24.46 -0.24
C MET A 48 -1.18 -24.06 0.85
N ILE A 49 -2.26 -24.82 1.04
CA ILE A 49 -3.25 -24.56 2.10
C ILE A 49 -2.61 -24.62 3.48
N VAL A 50 -1.78 -25.64 3.75
CA VAL A 50 -1.08 -25.78 5.04
C VAL A 50 -0.15 -24.60 5.30
N VAL A 51 0.58 -24.13 4.29
CA VAL A 51 1.45 -22.94 4.41
C VAL A 51 0.62 -21.70 4.73
N ILE A 52 -0.49 -21.47 4.03
CA ILE A 52 -1.38 -20.32 4.28
C ILE A 52 -1.93 -20.39 5.71
N LEU A 53 -2.42 -21.55 6.15
CA LEU A 53 -2.95 -21.72 7.51
C LEU A 53 -1.87 -21.53 8.58
N ALA A 54 -0.65 -22.02 8.36
CA ALA A 54 0.47 -21.80 9.27
C ALA A 54 0.81 -20.30 9.41
N VAL A 55 0.80 -19.55 8.30
CA VAL A 55 0.95 -18.10 8.31
C VAL A 55 -0.17 -17.45 9.13
N VAL A 56 -1.44 -17.80 8.88
CA VAL A 56 -2.59 -17.25 9.63
C VAL A 56 -2.47 -17.49 11.13
N VAL A 57 -2.11 -18.72 11.54
CA VAL A 57 -1.91 -19.04 12.97
C VAL A 57 -0.81 -18.18 13.56
N LEU A 58 0.33 -18.05 12.88
CA LEU A 58 1.46 -17.28 13.38
C LEU A 58 1.13 -15.80 13.58
N PHE A 59 0.34 -15.21 12.66
CA PHE A 59 -0.14 -13.82 12.77
C PHE A 59 -1.14 -13.60 13.91
N ASN A 60 -1.82 -14.66 14.38
CA ASN A 60 -2.77 -14.59 15.50
C ASN A 60 -2.13 -14.91 16.86
N LEU A 61 -0.89 -15.39 16.90
CA LEU A 61 -0.20 -15.67 18.16
C LEU A 61 0.28 -14.37 18.84
N PRO A 62 0.22 -14.29 20.18
CA PRO A 62 0.79 -13.17 20.92
C PRO A 62 2.31 -13.08 20.68
N ALA A 63 2.84 -11.86 20.83
CA ALA A 63 4.27 -11.59 20.67
C ALA A 63 5.10 -12.53 21.56
N SER A 64 5.85 -13.44 20.94
CA SER A 64 6.62 -14.49 21.60
C SER A 64 7.99 -14.64 20.94
N ALA A 65 8.90 -15.41 21.55
CA ALA A 65 10.20 -15.70 20.95
C ALA A 65 10.06 -16.41 19.58
N ILE A 66 9.04 -17.26 19.43
CA ILE A 66 8.76 -18.00 18.20
C ILE A 66 8.31 -17.07 17.09
N THR A 67 7.37 -16.16 17.36
CA THR A 67 6.89 -15.21 16.34
C THR A 67 8.00 -14.26 15.89
N ARG A 68 8.89 -13.85 16.79
CA ARG A 68 10.09 -13.05 16.43
C ARG A 68 11.08 -13.82 15.56
N ALA A 69 11.36 -15.08 15.87
CA ALA A 69 12.28 -15.90 15.10
C ALA A 69 11.75 -16.21 13.68
N MET A 70 10.43 -16.40 13.54
CA MET A 70 9.78 -16.74 12.28
C MET A 70 9.38 -15.52 11.44
N ALA A 71 9.38 -14.31 12.01
CA ALA A 71 9.06 -13.06 11.32
C ALA A 71 9.77 -12.87 9.97
N PRO A 72 11.11 -13.05 9.83
CA PRO A 72 11.77 -12.85 8.54
C PRO A 72 11.27 -13.80 7.46
N VAL A 73 11.09 -15.09 7.79
CA VAL A 73 10.62 -16.11 6.84
C VAL A 73 9.17 -15.84 6.43
N VAL A 74 8.31 -15.55 7.42
CA VAL A 74 6.90 -15.29 7.18
C VAL A 74 6.69 -13.99 6.43
N ASN A 75 7.42 -12.93 6.73
CA ASN A 75 7.31 -11.67 6.01
C ASN A 75 7.72 -11.80 4.53
N SER A 76 8.70 -12.64 4.21
CA SER A 76 9.09 -12.90 2.81
C SER A 76 7.98 -13.55 1.97
N ILE A 77 7.06 -14.28 2.60
CA ILE A 77 5.92 -14.92 1.92
C ILE A 77 4.66 -14.05 2.02
N ALA A 78 4.39 -13.50 3.20
CA ALA A 78 3.16 -12.79 3.50
C ALA A 78 3.09 -11.41 2.83
N LEU A 79 4.19 -10.65 2.81
CA LEU A 79 4.19 -9.29 2.24
C LEU A 79 3.93 -9.27 0.72
N PRO A 80 4.61 -10.10 -0.11
CA PRO A 80 4.35 -10.09 -1.54
C PRO A 80 2.96 -10.60 -1.91
N LEU A 81 2.39 -11.50 -1.09
CA LEU A 81 1.08 -12.09 -1.29
C LEU A 81 -0.06 -11.27 -0.64
N GLY A 82 0.25 -10.16 0.04
CA GLY A 82 -0.73 -9.32 0.74
C GLY A 82 -1.48 -10.04 1.86
N LEU A 83 -0.82 -11.02 2.49
CA LEU A 83 -1.38 -11.80 3.61
C LEU A 83 -1.20 -11.07 4.95
N ASP A 84 -0.52 -9.91 4.99
CA ASP A 84 -0.36 -9.03 6.15
C ASP A 84 -1.59 -8.14 6.37
N GLN A 85 -2.77 -8.75 6.48
CA GLN A 85 -4.01 -8.01 6.65
C GLN A 85 -4.18 -7.58 8.12
N ASN A 86 -3.94 -6.30 8.40
CA ASN A 86 -4.14 -5.71 9.73
C ASN A 86 -5.58 -5.19 9.91
N TRP A 87 -6.35 -5.87 10.77
CA TRP A 87 -7.74 -5.55 11.09
C TRP A 87 -7.91 -4.81 12.42
N ALA A 88 -6.88 -4.12 12.91
CA ALA A 88 -6.89 -3.41 14.20
C ALA A 88 -8.04 -2.41 14.38
N LEU A 89 -8.73 -2.01 13.30
CA LEU A 89 -9.97 -1.22 13.36
C LEU A 89 -11.07 -1.91 14.17
N PHE A 90 -11.10 -3.25 14.16
CA PHE A 90 -12.07 -4.07 14.90
C PHE A 90 -11.50 -4.63 16.21
N ALA A 91 -10.28 -4.20 16.60
CA ALA A 91 -9.72 -4.62 17.87
C ALA A 91 -10.53 -4.03 19.04
N PRO A 92 -10.66 -4.75 20.17
CA PRO A 92 -11.35 -4.23 21.36
C PRO A 92 -10.81 -2.89 21.88
N ARG A 93 -9.57 -2.53 21.52
CA ARG A 93 -8.96 -1.24 21.80
C ARG A 93 -8.51 -0.62 20.47
N PRO A 94 -9.36 0.20 19.83
CA PRO A 94 -8.99 0.85 18.58
C PRO A 94 -7.84 1.85 18.80
N PRO A 95 -7.10 2.22 17.74
CA PRO A 95 -6.07 3.25 17.83
C PRO A 95 -6.67 4.56 18.37
N THR A 96 -6.11 5.06 19.48
CA THR A 96 -6.54 6.31 20.14
C THR A 96 -5.64 7.49 19.83
N ARG A 97 -4.75 7.35 18.83
CA ARG A 97 -3.82 8.41 18.44
C ARG A 97 -3.64 8.44 16.93
N GLN A 98 -3.48 9.64 16.39
CA GLN A 98 -3.14 9.89 15.01
C GLN A 98 -1.72 10.43 14.92
N ASP A 99 -0.91 9.74 14.13
CA ASP A 99 0.47 10.14 13.86
C ASP A 99 0.57 10.90 12.53
N ASN A 100 1.21 12.05 12.54
CA ASN A 100 1.53 12.86 11.36
C ASN A 100 3.03 13.13 11.34
N VAL A 101 3.65 13.03 10.16
CA VAL A 101 5.05 13.40 9.96
C VAL A 101 5.10 14.80 9.38
N GLU A 102 5.97 15.62 9.94
CA GLU A 102 6.26 16.96 9.47
C GLU A 102 7.77 17.10 9.23
N VAL A 103 8.17 17.84 8.21
CA VAL A 103 9.56 18.21 7.96
C VAL A 103 9.66 19.72 7.97
N HIS A 104 10.41 20.26 8.92
CA HIS A 104 10.62 21.69 9.12
C HIS A 104 11.99 22.05 8.56
N VAL A 105 12.02 23.01 7.64
CA VAL A 105 13.24 23.47 6.98
C VAL A 105 13.41 24.95 7.28
N TRP A 106 14.53 25.28 7.93
CA TRP A 106 14.93 26.65 8.20
C TRP A 106 15.85 27.13 7.09
N MET A 107 15.60 28.32 6.60
CA MET A 107 16.33 28.94 5.51
C MET A 107 17.30 30.01 6.02
N ALA A 108 18.33 30.32 5.24
CA ALA A 108 19.30 31.38 5.51
C ALA A 108 18.63 32.77 5.55
N SER A 109 17.52 32.95 4.83
CA SER A 109 16.68 34.15 4.90
C SER A 109 15.97 34.34 6.26
N GLY A 110 16.00 33.32 7.14
CA GLY A 110 15.22 33.28 8.39
C GLY A 110 13.81 32.71 8.23
N ALA A 111 13.37 32.42 6.99
CA ALA A 111 12.08 31.77 6.75
C ALA A 111 12.10 30.32 7.22
N THR A 112 10.99 29.85 7.82
CA THR A 112 10.75 28.44 8.10
C THR A 112 9.67 27.91 7.17
N ARG A 113 9.91 26.74 6.57
CA ARG A 113 8.94 26.07 5.69
C ARG A 113 8.71 24.66 6.18
N THR A 114 7.44 24.25 6.18
CA THR A 114 7.04 22.95 6.69
C THR A 114 6.39 22.12 5.59
N TRP A 115 6.89 20.91 5.40
CA TRP A 115 6.22 19.87 4.62
C TRP A 115 5.35 19.05 5.57
N THR A 116 4.10 18.82 5.17
CA THR A 116 3.15 17.96 5.87
C THR A 116 2.58 16.95 4.90
N LEU A 117 2.13 15.79 5.40
CA LEU A 117 1.41 14.83 4.59
C LEU A 117 0.24 15.49 3.82
N PRO A 118 0.15 15.29 2.49
CA PRO A 118 -1.00 15.75 1.72
C PRO A 118 -2.30 15.12 2.25
N LYS A 119 -3.30 15.95 2.51
CA LYS A 119 -4.65 15.50 2.86
C LYS A 119 -5.34 14.92 1.62
N ALA A 120 -6.12 13.86 1.80
CA ALA A 120 -6.88 13.26 0.72
C ALA A 120 -7.90 14.26 0.16
N ASP A 121 -7.93 14.44 -1.16
CA ASP A 121 -9.03 15.13 -1.84
C ASP A 121 -10.30 14.24 -1.78
N PRO A 122 -11.48 14.76 -1.38
CA PRO A 122 -12.69 13.97 -1.24
C PRO A 122 -13.14 13.20 -2.49
N VAL A 123 -12.75 13.63 -3.70
CA VAL A 123 -13.34 13.11 -4.95
C VAL A 123 -12.48 12.04 -5.63
N PHE A 124 -11.15 12.18 -5.61
CA PHE A 124 -10.22 11.22 -6.26
C PHE A 124 -9.07 10.77 -5.32
N GLY A 125 -9.12 11.12 -4.04
CA GLY A 125 -7.98 11.05 -3.13
C GLY A 125 -7.65 9.68 -2.54
N VAL A 126 -8.48 8.63 -2.72
CA VAL A 126 -8.26 7.35 -2.01
C VAL A 126 -6.91 6.69 -2.33
N PRO A 127 -6.49 6.55 -3.61
CA PRO A 127 -5.21 5.91 -3.92
C PRO A 127 -4.00 6.78 -3.57
N ALA A 128 -4.08 8.09 -3.84
CA ALA A 128 -3.01 9.04 -3.55
C ALA A 128 -2.78 9.19 -2.04
N ALA A 129 -3.86 9.27 -1.25
CA ALA A 129 -3.79 9.31 0.20
C ALA A 129 -3.25 7.99 0.80
N HIS A 130 -3.56 6.85 0.17
CA HIS A 130 -3.01 5.57 0.59
C HIS A 130 -1.49 5.53 0.44
N ARG A 131 -0.95 6.01 -0.70
CA ARG A 131 0.50 6.09 -0.92
C ARG A 131 1.20 6.94 0.13
N TRP A 132 0.67 8.12 0.43
CA TRP A 132 1.24 9.00 1.45
C TRP A 132 1.14 8.43 2.86
N ARG A 133 0.04 7.73 3.18
CA ARG A 133 -0.11 7.01 4.45
C ARG A 133 0.94 5.92 4.59
N LYS A 134 1.17 5.11 3.55
CA LYS A 134 2.19 4.05 3.57
C LYS A 134 3.60 4.61 3.65
N LEU A 135 3.90 5.70 2.93
CA LEU A 135 5.18 6.39 3.07
C LEU A 135 5.43 6.82 4.52
N LYS A 136 4.43 7.43 5.17
CA LYS A 136 4.53 7.82 6.59
C LYS A 136 4.81 6.63 7.50
N GLU A 137 4.06 5.54 7.34
CA GLU A 137 4.29 4.30 8.10
C GLU A 137 5.75 3.85 7.96
N THR A 138 6.26 3.78 6.74
CA THR A 138 7.66 3.41 6.45
C THR A 138 8.66 4.37 7.08
N LEU A 139 8.44 5.69 7.00
CA LEU A 139 9.35 6.69 7.57
C LEU A 139 9.44 6.61 9.10
N VAL A 140 8.35 6.26 9.76
CA VAL A 140 8.32 6.03 11.21
C VAL A 140 9.06 4.75 11.56
N THR A 141 8.81 3.65 10.86
CA THR A 141 9.38 2.33 11.20
C THR A 141 10.81 2.10 10.72
N THR A 142 11.27 2.82 9.71
CA THR A 142 12.49 2.49 8.96
C THR A 142 13.46 3.68 8.95
N PRO A 143 14.32 3.83 9.98
CA PRO A 143 15.14 5.03 10.19
C PRO A 143 16.11 5.36 9.04
N ASN A 144 16.61 4.34 8.35
CA ASN A 144 17.57 4.49 7.25
C ASN A 144 16.99 5.20 6.01
N LEU A 145 15.67 5.32 5.89
CA LEU A 145 15.03 6.03 4.77
C LEU A 145 14.76 7.52 5.07
N ARG A 146 14.94 7.95 6.33
CA ARG A 146 14.66 9.32 6.76
C ARG A 146 15.58 10.36 6.08
N PRO A 147 16.91 10.16 5.97
CA PRO A 147 17.79 11.15 5.33
C PRO A 147 17.40 11.43 3.87
N ASP A 148 17.18 10.37 3.08
CA ASP A 148 16.83 10.49 1.66
C ASP A 148 15.52 11.26 1.47
N PHE A 149 14.52 10.97 2.31
CA PHE A 149 13.24 11.66 2.28
C PHE A 149 13.36 13.12 2.72
N VAL A 150 14.13 13.39 3.77
CA VAL A 150 14.39 14.74 4.27
C VAL A 150 15.09 15.58 3.19
N HIS A 151 16.10 15.05 2.52
CA HIS A 151 16.76 15.76 1.42
C HIS A 151 15.83 16.01 0.23
N TRP A 152 14.91 15.08 -0.08
CA TRP A 152 13.85 15.35 -1.04
C TRP A 152 12.96 16.50 -0.58
N ALA A 153 12.49 16.50 0.66
CA ALA A 153 11.63 17.55 1.22
C ALA A 153 12.33 18.93 1.22
N VAL A 154 13.61 18.98 1.61
CA VAL A 154 14.44 20.18 1.53
C VAL A 154 14.48 20.72 0.11
N ARG A 155 14.75 19.89 -0.90
CA ARG A 155 14.75 20.31 -2.31
C ARG A 155 13.38 20.81 -2.77
N SER A 156 12.29 20.17 -2.33
CA SER A 156 10.93 20.56 -2.70
C SER A 156 10.47 21.86 -2.03
N LEU A 157 10.95 22.16 -0.83
CA LEU A 157 10.56 23.35 -0.08
C LEU A 157 11.45 24.56 -0.34
N THR A 158 12.69 24.36 -0.79
CA THR A 158 13.66 25.44 -1.03
C THR A 158 13.31 26.19 -2.31
N PRO A 159 12.93 27.49 -2.24
CA PRO A 159 12.68 28.29 -3.42
C PRO A 159 13.98 28.64 -4.15
N ALA A 160 13.87 28.97 -5.43
CA ALA A 160 15.01 29.47 -6.20
C ALA A 160 15.54 30.77 -5.56
N GLY A 161 16.81 30.76 -5.13
CA GLY A 161 17.49 31.92 -4.54
C GLY A 161 17.63 31.91 -3.02
N ASP A 162 17.03 30.93 -2.32
CA ASP A 162 17.25 30.75 -0.88
C ASP A 162 18.11 29.50 -0.60
N ARG A 163 18.66 29.40 0.61
CA ARG A 163 19.50 28.28 1.02
C ARG A 163 18.97 27.67 2.32
N PRO A 164 18.73 26.35 2.38
CA PRO A 164 18.35 25.70 3.62
C PRO A 164 19.57 25.60 4.54
N VAL A 165 19.40 25.89 5.83
CA VAL A 165 20.48 25.88 6.84
C VAL A 165 20.31 24.78 7.87
N TYR A 166 19.07 24.41 8.19
CA TYR A 166 18.78 23.37 9.17
C TYR A 166 17.50 22.66 8.77
N VAL A 167 17.42 21.37 9.07
CA VAL A 167 16.21 20.58 8.86
C VAL A 167 15.95 19.66 10.04
N GLU A 168 14.67 19.54 10.37
CA GLU A 168 14.15 18.66 11.40
C GLU A 168 12.95 17.90 10.84
N MET A 169 12.91 16.60 11.07
CA MET A 169 11.77 15.75 10.83
C MET A 169 11.16 15.37 12.17
N VAL A 170 9.88 15.67 12.36
CA VAL A 170 9.16 15.40 13.61
C VAL A 170 7.96 14.50 13.38
N LEU A 171 7.69 13.63 14.34
CA LEU A 171 6.46 12.89 14.49
C LEU A 171 5.55 13.68 15.42
N ARG A 172 4.46 14.22 14.88
CA ARG A 172 3.39 14.83 15.65
C ARG A 172 2.32 13.79 15.93
N THR A 173 2.15 13.44 17.19
CA THR A 173 1.10 12.52 17.65
C THR A 173 -0.04 13.34 18.25
N VAL A 174 -1.26 13.06 17.81
CA VAL A 174 -2.49 13.73 18.23
C VAL A 174 -3.41 12.70 18.86
N GLY A 175 -3.81 12.89 20.11
CA GLY A 175 -4.81 12.07 20.78
C GLY A 175 -6.16 12.14 20.07
N MET A 176 -6.78 10.99 19.86
CA MET A 176 -8.14 10.88 19.34
C MET A 176 -9.06 10.53 20.52
N PRO A 177 -9.75 11.52 21.10
CA PRO A 177 -10.68 11.25 22.18
C PRO A 177 -11.85 10.39 21.66
N PRO A 178 -12.52 9.62 22.54
CA PRO A 178 -13.69 8.86 22.15
C PRO A 178 -14.76 9.76 21.50
N PRO A 179 -15.52 9.25 20.52
CA PRO A 179 -16.61 10.02 19.92
C PRO A 179 -17.56 10.57 20.99
N GLY A 180 -17.87 11.88 20.92
CA GLY A 180 -18.72 12.56 21.90
C GLY A 180 -18.03 13.05 23.18
N SER A 181 -16.74 12.73 23.37
CA SER A 181 -15.95 13.27 24.47
C SER A 181 -15.56 14.74 24.23
N LYS A 182 -15.56 15.54 25.29
CA LYS A 182 -15.05 16.93 25.31
C LYS A 182 -13.60 17.00 25.83
N ALA A 183 -12.92 15.86 25.98
CA ALA A 183 -11.55 15.82 26.45
C ALA A 183 -10.63 16.63 25.53
N THR A 184 -9.70 17.36 26.14
CA THR A 184 -8.67 18.10 25.41
C THR A 184 -7.79 17.14 24.62
N VAL A 185 -7.50 17.50 23.38
CA VAL A 185 -6.64 16.73 22.49
C VAL A 185 -5.19 16.86 22.95
N GLU A 186 -4.63 15.79 23.51
CA GLU A 186 -3.19 15.73 23.80
C GLU A 186 -2.40 15.74 22.49
N THR A 187 -1.35 16.56 22.42
CA THR A 187 -0.43 16.60 21.27
C THR A 187 0.98 16.38 21.77
N GLY A 188 1.67 15.40 21.19
CA GLY A 188 3.08 15.10 21.42
C GLY A 188 3.92 15.33 20.17
N PHE A 189 5.20 15.60 20.38
CA PHE A 189 6.19 15.75 19.31
C PHE A 189 7.41 14.89 19.65
N GLU A 190 7.88 14.13 18.67
CA GLU A 190 9.09 13.33 18.74
C GLU A 190 9.98 13.66 17.54
N THR A 191 11.23 14.05 17.78
CA THR A 191 12.20 14.31 16.71
C THR A 191 12.67 12.98 16.12
N LEU A 192 12.38 12.77 14.83
CA LEU A 192 12.75 11.55 14.10
C LEU A 192 14.12 11.66 13.42
N TYR A 193 14.49 12.86 12.99
CA TYR A 193 15.74 13.15 12.29
C TYR A 193 16.06 14.64 12.35
N THR A 194 17.33 15.00 12.43
CA THR A 194 17.82 16.38 12.35
C THR A 194 19.13 16.41 11.59
N GLU A 195 19.36 17.48 10.84
CA GLU A 195 20.61 17.71 10.12
C GLU A 195 20.90 19.21 10.01
N ASP A 196 22.15 19.58 10.29
CA ASP A 196 22.68 20.90 9.96
C ASP A 196 23.15 20.89 8.50
N LEU A 197 22.49 21.69 7.67
CA LEU A 197 22.73 21.78 6.24
C LEU A 197 23.76 22.86 5.88
N ALA A 198 24.16 23.70 6.84
CA ALA A 198 25.16 24.74 6.68
C ALA A 198 26.60 24.24 6.97
N GLY A 199 26.74 23.06 7.58
CA GLY A 199 28.04 22.46 7.90
C GLY A 199 28.86 21.98 6.68
N PRO A 200 30.19 21.81 6.82
CA PRO A 200 31.02 21.24 5.77
C PRO A 200 30.64 19.77 5.54
N ARG A 201 30.39 19.42 4.27
CA ARG A 201 30.12 18.05 3.81
C ARG A 201 31.37 17.19 3.77
#